data_AF-A0A8J8P9L6-F1
#
_entry.id   AF-A0A8J8P9L6-F1
#
_cell.length_a   1.000
_cell.length_b   1.000
_cell.length_c   1.000
_cell.angle_alpha   90.00
_cell.angle_beta   90.00
_cell.angle_gamma   90.00
#
_symmetry.space_group_name_H-M   'P 1'
#
loop_
_entity.id
_entity.type
_entity.pdbx_description
1 polymer ?
#
loop_
_entity_poly.entity_id
_entity_poly.type
_entity_poly.pdbx_seq_one_letter_code
_entity_poly.pdbx_strand_id
1 'polypeptide(L)'
;MTIHIEVSHIDPEPKQQVFTDDPSIPPNETQEYESLFEESGTKRIIVETEDGQQAQYEWGATPDSQSGYLTVRIEEDAIEFSLSIG
;
A
#
# COMPACT_ATOMS: atom_id res chain seq x y z
N MET A 1 -3.23 -13.05 -8.98
CA MET A 1 -4.38 -12.28 -8.48
C MET A 1 -4.04 -10.82 -8.64
N THR A 2 -4.99 -10.00 -9.08
CA THR A 2 -4.76 -8.56 -9.26
C THR A 2 -5.06 -7.83 -7.96
N ILE A 3 -4.19 -6.89 -7.62
CA ILE A 3 -4.39 -6.00 -6.47
C ILE A 3 -4.35 -4.55 -6.93
N HIS A 4 -5.18 -3.72 -6.30
CA HIS A 4 -5.29 -2.30 -6.53
C HIS A 4 -4.83 -1.57 -5.27
N ILE A 5 -3.87 -0.66 -5.41
CA ILE A 5 -3.38 0.15 -4.29
C ILE A 5 -3.75 1.60 -4.55
N GLU A 6 -4.48 2.22 -3.64
CA GLU A 6 -4.78 3.63 -3.70
C GLU A 6 -4.06 4.35 -2.57
N VAL A 7 -3.32 5.43 -2.89
CA VAL A 7 -2.65 6.25 -1.88
C VAL A 7 -3.19 7.68 -1.94
N SER A 8 -3.71 8.16 -0.83
CA SER A 8 -4.28 9.50 -0.73
C SER A 8 -3.57 10.30 0.35
N HIS A 9 -3.13 11.52 0.03
CA HIS A 9 -2.67 12.45 1.06
C HIS A 9 -3.85 12.90 1.93
N ILE A 10 -3.65 12.94 3.25
CA ILE A 10 -4.67 13.38 4.20
C ILE A 10 -4.54 14.89 4.50
N ASP A 11 -3.34 15.48 4.41
CA ASP A 11 -3.12 16.86 4.84
C ASP A 11 -1.93 17.55 4.13
N PRO A 12 -1.96 18.87 3.85
CA PRO A 12 -3.10 19.80 3.97
C PRO A 12 -3.95 19.91 2.68
N GLU A 13 -3.53 19.28 1.58
CA GLU A 13 -4.30 19.16 0.36
C GLU A 13 -4.47 17.68 0.03
N PRO A 14 -5.70 17.14 0.01
CA PRO A 14 -5.92 15.75 -0.37
C PRO A 14 -5.64 15.58 -1.87
N LYS A 15 -4.36 15.37 -2.20
CA LYS A 15 -3.96 14.83 -3.49
C LYS A 15 -4.15 13.33 -3.41
N GLN A 16 -5.17 12.85 -4.11
CA GLN A 16 -5.35 11.43 -4.36
C GLN A 16 -4.37 11.04 -5.46
N GLN A 17 -3.40 10.20 -5.13
CA GLN A 17 -2.47 9.61 -6.08
C GLN A 17 -2.81 8.13 -6.17
N VAL A 18 -3.62 7.78 -7.16
CA VAL A 18 -3.96 6.37 -7.41
C VAL A 18 -2.72 5.71 -8.01
N PHE A 19 -2.09 4.83 -7.24
CA PHE A 19 -1.01 3.97 -7.72
C PHE A 19 -1.63 2.64 -8.12
N THR A 20 -2.25 2.61 -9.30
CA THR A 20 -2.65 1.34 -9.89
C THR A 20 -1.40 0.63 -10.38
N ASP A 21 -0.67 0.01 -9.47
CA ASP A 21 0.18 -1.10 -9.85
C ASP A 21 -0.80 -2.26 -10.11
N ASP A 22 -0.80 -2.77 -11.34
CA ASP A 22 -1.52 -3.98 -11.75
C ASP A 22 -0.57 -5.20 -11.74
N PRO A 23 0.21 -5.49 -10.68
CA PRO A 23 1.01 -6.70 -10.68
C PRO A 23 0.04 -7.85 -10.40
N SER A 24 -0.03 -8.78 -11.35
CA SER A 24 -0.54 -10.10 -11.04
C SER A 24 0.46 -10.76 -10.08
N ILE A 25 0.24 -10.62 -8.77
CA ILE A 25 1.03 -11.31 -7.77
C ILE A 25 0.57 -12.78 -7.78
N PRO A 26 1.48 -13.73 -8.02
CA PRO A 26 1.17 -15.15 -7.93
C PRO A 26 0.94 -15.57 -6.47
N PRO A 27 0.17 -16.65 -6.23
CA PRO A 27 0.00 -17.19 -4.89
C PRO A 27 1.35 -17.63 -4.31
N ASN A 28 1.52 -17.46 -3.00
CA ASN A 28 2.75 -17.68 -2.23
C ASN A 28 3.90 -16.74 -2.58
N GLU A 29 3.63 -15.63 -3.27
CA GLU A 29 4.60 -14.57 -3.48
C GLU A 29 4.33 -13.39 -2.55
N THR A 30 5.40 -12.66 -2.25
CA THR A 30 5.37 -11.45 -1.43
C THR A 30 5.83 -10.30 -2.31
N GLN A 31 5.00 -9.28 -2.44
CA GLN A 31 5.34 -8.07 -3.17
C GLN A 31 5.54 -6.92 -2.20
N GLU A 32 6.65 -6.20 -2.38
CA GLU A 32 7.01 -5.02 -1.60
C GLU A 32 6.80 -3.76 -2.45
N TYR A 33 6.18 -2.75 -1.86
CA TYR A 33 5.92 -1.45 -2.49
C TYR A 33 6.62 -0.35 -1.71
N GLU A 34 7.79 0.09 -2.19
CA GLU A 34 8.62 1.13 -1.56
C GLU A 34 8.28 2.53 -2.09
N SER A 35 7.89 2.65 -3.37
CA SER A 35 7.60 3.93 -4.02
C SER A 35 6.39 4.69 -3.43
N LEU A 36 5.55 4.03 -2.64
CA LEU A 36 4.41 4.67 -1.96
C LEU A 36 4.88 5.65 -0.87
N PHE A 37 6.14 5.54 -0.45
CA PHE A 37 6.73 6.21 0.71
C PHE A 37 7.74 7.31 0.35
N GLU A 38 7.91 7.65 -0.93
CA GLU A 38 8.89 8.65 -1.39
C GLU A 38 8.56 10.10 -0.95
N GLU A 39 7.33 10.38 -0.53
CA GLU A 39 6.89 11.72 -0.14
C GLU A 39 6.48 11.81 1.33
N SER A 40 6.87 12.92 1.97
CA SER A 40 6.50 13.26 3.34
C SER A 40 5.02 13.64 3.49
N GLY A 41 4.47 13.53 4.70
CA GLY A 41 3.07 13.83 5.02
C GLY A 41 2.26 12.61 5.46
N THR A 42 1.04 12.86 5.94
CA THR A 42 0.12 11.78 6.30
C THR A 42 -0.57 11.27 5.06
N LYS A 43 -0.46 9.97 4.78
CA LYS A 43 -1.07 9.28 3.65
C LYS A 43 -2.00 8.18 4.16
N ARG A 44 -3.10 7.96 3.44
CA ARG A 44 -3.98 6.81 3.57
C ARG A 44 -3.71 5.86 2.42
N ILE A 45 -3.45 4.60 2.72
CA ILE A 45 -3.21 3.54 1.76
C ILE A 45 -4.42 2.60 1.83
N ILE A 46 -5.09 2.40 0.72
CA ILE A 46 -6.19 1.44 0.56
C ILE A 46 -5.68 0.36 -0.37
N VAL A 47 -5.78 -0.90 0.06
CA VAL A 47 -5.43 -2.05 -0.77
C VAL A 47 -6.70 -2.84 -1.01
N GLU A 48 -7.09 -2.99 -2.26
CA GLU A 48 -8.27 -3.74 -2.69
C GLU A 48 -7.84 -4.87 -3.63
N THR A 49 -8.48 -6.03 -3.54
CA THR A 49 -8.27 -7.14 -4.48
C THR A 49 -9.47 -7.32 -5.39
N GLU A 50 -9.26 -7.96 -6.54
CA GLU A 50 -10.34 -8.25 -7.49
C GLU A 50 -11.50 -9.05 -6.87
N ASP A 51 -11.21 -9.86 -5.85
CA ASP A 51 -12.20 -10.66 -5.11
C ASP A 51 -13.06 -9.81 -4.13
N GLY A 52 -12.72 -8.51 -3.98
CA GLY A 52 -13.42 -7.56 -3.12
C GLY A 52 -12.89 -7.51 -1.68
N GLN A 53 -11.71 -8.09 -1.41
CA GLN A 53 -11.06 -7.93 -0.10
C GLN A 53 -10.39 -6.56 -0.05
N GLN A 54 -10.64 -5.81 1.02
CA GLN A 54 -10.08 -4.48 1.20
C GLN A 54 -9.39 -4.34 2.56
N ALA A 55 -8.21 -3.73 2.56
CA ALA A 55 -7.49 -3.29 3.76
C ALA A 55 -7.16 -1.80 3.67
N GLN A 56 -7.13 -1.13 4.81
CA GLN A 56 -6.80 0.29 4.89
C GLN A 56 -5.73 0.52 5.95
N TYR A 57 -4.72 1.31 5.58
CA TYR A 57 -3.63 1.74 6.43
C TYR A 57 -3.52 3.26 6.40
N GLU A 58 -3.07 3.84 7.50
CA GLU A 58 -2.71 5.26 7.57
C GLU A 58 -1.26 5.36 8.00
N TRP A 59 -0.48 6.11 7.24
CA TRP A 59 0.94 6.30 7.45
C TRP A 59 1.26 7.78 7.57
N GLY A 60 1.95 8.15 8.64
CA GLY A 60 2.51 9.49 8.82
C GLY A 60 3.98 9.50 8.47
N ALA A 61 4.33 10.05 7.31
CA ALA A 61 5.71 10.23 6.90
C ALA A 61 6.27 11.52 7.49
N THR A 62 7.08 11.41 8.54
CA THR A 62 7.93 12.54 8.95
C THR A 62 9.05 12.75 7.93
N PRO A 63 9.56 13.98 7.75
CA PRO A 63 10.68 14.24 6.82
C PRO A 63 11.93 13.39 7.10
N ASP A 64 12.07 12.88 8.33
CA ASP A 64 13.12 11.95 8.77
C ASP A 64 12.78 10.45 8.54
N SER A 65 11.50 10.12 8.32
CA SER A 65 11.04 8.75 8.00
C SER A 65 10.86 8.62 6.51
N GLN A 66 11.98 8.43 5.81
CA GLN A 66 12.01 8.31 4.33
C GLN A 66 11.90 6.85 3.86
N SER A 67 11.68 5.89 4.75
CA SER A 67 11.71 4.47 4.39
C SER A 67 10.57 3.73 5.05
N GLY A 68 9.59 3.34 4.24
CA GLY A 68 8.53 2.41 4.59
C GLY A 68 8.30 1.50 3.40
N TYR A 69 7.71 0.35 3.66
CA TYR A 69 7.26 -0.55 2.61
C TYR A 69 5.94 -1.20 3.00
N LEU A 70 5.05 -1.30 2.02
CA LEU A 70 3.86 -2.12 2.12
C LEU A 70 4.22 -3.51 1.58
N THR A 71 4.05 -4.52 2.42
CA THR A 71 4.18 -5.92 2.06
C THR A 71 2.79 -6.49 1.82
N VAL A 72 2.56 -7.03 0.62
CA VAL A 72 1.37 -7.80 0.31
C VAL A 72 1.78 -9.25 0.12
N ARG A 73 1.23 -10.12 0.96
CA ARG A 73 1.44 -11.56 0.90
C ARG A 73 0.15 -12.26 0.57
N ILE A 74 0.18 -13.08 -0.48
CA ILE A 74 -0.98 -13.87 -0.91
C ILE A 74 -0.71 -15.32 -0.53
N GLU A 75 -1.55 -15.89 0.33
CA GLU A 75 -1.61 -17.31 0.61
C GLU A 75 -2.76 -17.95 -0.20
N GLU A 76 -2.81 -19.29 -0.25
CA GLU A 76 -3.79 -20.01 -1.08
C GLU A 76 -5.26 -19.67 -0.76
N ASP A 77 -5.57 -19.19 0.45
CA ASP A 77 -6.93 -18.89 0.92
C ASP A 77 -7.04 -17.51 1.61
N ALA A 78 -5.94 -16.76 1.73
CA ALA A 78 -5.90 -15.53 2.51
C ALA A 78 -4.93 -14.49 1.92
N ILE A 79 -5.19 -13.23 2.21
CA ILE A 79 -4.31 -12.12 1.85
C ILE A 79 -3.91 -11.41 3.12
N GLU A 80 -2.61 -11.34 3.35
CA GLU A 80 -2.03 -10.62 4.47
C GLU A 80 -1.39 -9.33 3.96
N PHE A 81 -1.85 -8.22 4.51
CA PHE A 81 -1.32 -6.90 4.23
C PHE A 81 -0.57 -6.42 5.46
N SER A 82 0.70 -6.06 5.28
CA SER A 82 1.56 -5.59 6.37
C SER A 82 2.22 -4.28 5.97
N LEU A 83 2.15 -3.29 6.85
CA LEU A 83 2.85 -2.02 6.70
C LEU A 83 4.05 -2.02 7.64
N SER A 84 5.24 -1.91 7.09
CA SER A 84 6.49 -1.76 7.85
C SER A 84 7.05 -0.36 7.67
N ILE A 85 7.43 0.27 8.78
CA ILE A 85 8.01 1.61 8.82
C ILE A 85 9.40 1.54 9.46
N GLY A 86 10.38 2.21 8.84
CA GLY A 86 11.78 2.28 9.27
C GLY A 86 12.18 3.64 9.84
#